data_AF-A0A924D6M3-F1
#
_entry.id   AF-A0A924D6M3-F1
#
_cell.length_a   1.000
_cell.length_b   1.000
_cell.length_c   1.000
_cell.angle_alpha   90.00
_cell.angle_beta   90.00
_cell.angle_gamma   90.00
#
_symmetry.space_group_name_H-M   'P 1'
#
loop_
_entity.id
_entity.type
_entity.pdbx_description
1 polymer ?
#
loop_
_entity_poly.entity_id
_entity_poly.type
_entity_poly.pdbx_seq_one_letter_code
_entity_poly.pdbx_strand_id
1 'polypeptide(L)' 'MEHFTKAQRKKINKSALAVKHDCTATYITLVLKGEREDKSDLAKAILLDAKNMLEIFEPNQES' A
#
# COMPACT_ATOMS: atom_id res chain seq x y z
N MET A 1 3.07 -4.20 13.39
CA MET A 1 2.56 -3.57 12.15
C MET A 1 3.43 -4.11 11.03
N GLU A 2 2.85 -4.69 9.99
CA GLU A 2 3.61 -5.16 8.82
C GLU A 2 3.94 -3.94 7.96
N HIS A 3 5.23 -3.61 7.81
CA HIS A 3 5.66 -2.47 6.99
C HIS A 3 6.06 -2.98 5.61
N PHE A 4 5.56 -2.34 4.55
CA PHE A 4 6.02 -2.64 3.20
C PHE A 4 7.52 -2.31 3.06
N THR A 5 8.28 -3.22 2.47
CA THR A 5 9.71 -2.98 2.20
C THR A 5 9.90 -1.85 1.18
N LYS A 6 11.10 -1.23 1.13
CA LYS A 6 11.42 -0.21 0.10
C LYS A 6 11.19 -0.72 -1.33
N ALA A 7 11.45 -2.00 -1.58
CA ALA A 7 11.24 -2.63 -2.89
C ALA A 7 9.75 -2.74 -3.22
N GLN A 8 8.95 -3.26 -2.29
CA GLN A 8 7.49 -3.35 -2.44
C GLN A 8 6.84 -1.97 -2.66
N ARG A 9 7.26 -0.95 -1.90
CA ARG A 9 6.77 0.43 -2.06
C ARG A 9 7.12 1.07 -3.41
N LYS A 10 8.13 0.56 -4.12
CA LYS A 10 8.45 0.99 -5.49
C LYS A 10 7.57 0.29 -6.53
N LYS A 11 7.15 -0.96 -6.27
CA LYS A 11 6.23 -1.72 -7.14
C LYS A 11 4.79 -1.20 -7.05
N ILE A 12 4.39 -0.70 -5.88
CA ILE A 12 3.04 -0.15 -5.67
C ILE A 12 2.88 1.18 -6.42
N ASN A 13 1.84 1.27 -7.26
CA ASN A 13 1.49 2.51 -7.95
C ASN A 13 0.73 3.45 -7.01
N LYS A 14 1.47 4.32 -6.33
CA LYS A 14 0.94 5.28 -5.35
C LYS A 14 -0.02 6.29 -5.97
N SER A 15 0.17 6.66 -7.24
CA SER A 15 -0.71 7.59 -7.94
C SER A 15 -2.06 6.94 -8.22
N ALA A 16 -2.08 5.67 -8.60
CA ALA A 16 -3.33 4.92 -8.78
C ALA A 16 -4.09 4.77 -7.46
N LEU A 17 -3.39 4.45 -6.37
CA LEU A 17 -4.01 4.39 -5.03
C LEU A 17 -4.53 5.75 -4.56
N ALA A 18 -3.77 6.82 -4.81
CA ALA A 18 -4.18 8.18 -4.50
C ALA A 18 -5.49 8.56 -5.19
N VAL A 19 -5.63 8.26 -6.48
CA VAL A 19 -6.86 8.50 -7.25
C VAL A 19 -8.01 7.61 -6.77
N LYS A 20 -7.75 6.33 -6.51
CA LYS A 20 -8.79 5.37 -6.05
C LYS A 20 -9.36 5.71 -4.68
N HIS A 21 -8.51 6.20 -3.78
CA HIS A 21 -8.87 6.53 -2.40
C HIS A 21 -9.12 8.02 -2.16
N ASP A 22 -9.20 8.82 -3.23
CA ASP A 22 -9.38 10.28 -3.18
C ASP A 22 -8.45 10.96 -2.15
N CYS A 23 -7.16 10.63 -2.23
CA CYS A 23 -6.16 11.11 -1.29
C CYS A 23 -4.85 11.50 -2.00
N THR A 24 -3.88 12.02 -1.25
CA THR A 24 -2.60 12.45 -1.84
C THR A 24 -1.60 11.30 -1.91
N ALA A 25 -0.74 11.28 -2.93
CA ALA A 25 0.36 10.32 -3.02
C ALA A 25 1.31 10.40 -1.79
N THR A 26 1.41 11.58 -1.17
CA THR A 26 2.08 11.78 0.12
C THR A 26 1.39 11.02 1.24
N TYR A 27 0.06 11.07 1.33
CA TYR A 27 -0.74 10.28 2.28
C TYR A 27 -0.45 8.78 2.14
N ILE A 28 -0.52 8.26 0.90
CA ILE A 28 -0.19 6.86 0.60
C ILE A 28 1.22 6.51 1.07
N THR A 29 2.21 7.38 0.82
CA THR A 29 3.60 7.13 1.24
C THR A 29 3.74 7.04 2.77
N LEU A 30 3.04 7.89 3.52
CA LEU A 30 3.06 7.85 4.98
C LEU A 30 2.41 6.58 5.51
N VAL A 31 1.27 6.18 4.93
CA VAL A 31 0.58 4.91 5.27
C VAL A 31 1.48 3.71 4.99
N LEU A 32 2.07 3.61 3.79
CA LEU A 32 2.96 2.51 3.41
C LEU A 32 4.26 2.46 4.22
N LYS A 33 4.68 3.58 4.83
CA LYS A 33 5.82 3.60 5.75
C LYS A 33 5.45 3.20 7.17
N GLY A 34 4.16 3.18 7.53
CA GLY A 34 3.68 3.04 8.90
C GLY A 34 3.87 4.31 9.73
N GLU A 35 4.05 5.48 9.09
CA GLU A 35 4.10 6.78 9.76
C GLU A 35 2.70 7.36 10.02
N ARG A 36 1.64 6.64 9.61
CA ARG A 36 0.24 7.04 9.79
C ARG A 36 -0.56 5.92 10.45
N GLU A 37 -1.49 6.28 11.34
CA GLU A 37 -2.28 5.30 12.08
C GLU A 37 -3.14 4.41 11.17
N ASP A 38 -2.89 3.09 11.27
CA ASP A 38 -3.68 1.99 10.70
C ASP A 38 -5.13 1.92 11.21
N LYS A 39 -5.53 2.80 12.14
CA LYS A 39 -6.89 2.81 12.69
C LYS A 39 -7.91 3.50 11.79
N SER A 40 -7.45 4.32 10.84
CA SER A 40 -8.34 4.96 9.89
C SER A 40 -8.75 3.95 8.81
N ASP A 41 -10.05 3.79 8.55
CA ASP A 41 -10.57 2.86 7.54
C ASP A 41 -9.92 3.06 6.17
N LEU A 42 -9.61 4.31 5.83
CA LEU A 42 -8.88 4.68 4.62
C LEU A 42 -7.48 4.06 4.58
N ALA A 43 -6.72 4.13 5.69
CA ALA A 43 -5.37 3.56 5.76
C ALA A 43 -5.40 2.04 5.61
N LYS A 44 -6.36 1.36 6.25
CA LYS A 44 -6.56 -0.10 6.09
C LYS A 44 -6.87 -0.47 4.66
N ALA A 45 -7.77 0.28 4.00
CA ALA A 45 -8.13 0.05 2.62
C ALA A 45 -6.92 0.22 1.68
N ILE A 46 -6.12 1.28 1.89
CA ILE A 46 -4.88 1.51 1.12
C ILE A 46 -3.88 0.37 1.30
N LEU A 47 -3.68 -0.11 2.52
CA LEU A 47 -2.75 -1.21 2.81
C LEU A 47 -3.21 -2.52 2.17
N LEU A 48 -4.51 -2.81 2.22
CA LEU A 48 -5.10 -3.98 1.59
C LEU A 48 -4.95 -3.93 0.06
N ASP A 49 -5.23 -2.78 -0.55
CA ASP A 49 -5.10 -2.61 -2.01
C ASP A 49 -3.64 -2.68 -2.46
N ALA A 50 -2.74 -2.08 -1.68
CA ALA A 50 -1.30 -2.17 -1.88
C ALA A 50 -0.78 -3.63 -1.76
N LYS A 51 -1.34 -4.41 -0.84
CA LYS A 51 -1.04 -5.83 -0.67
C LYS A 51 -1.54 -6.64 -1.88
N ASN A 52 -2.79 -6.45 -2.29
CA ASN A 52 -3.36 -7.07 -3.49
C ASN A 52 -2.54 -6.75 -4.75
N MET A 53 -2.09 -5.50 -4.93
CA MET A 53 -1.21 -5.15 -6.05
C MET A 53 0.07 -5.97 -6.04
N LEU A 54 0.70 -6.15 -4.87
CA LEU A 54 1.91 -6.95 -4.76
C LEU A 54 1.68 -8.44 -4.99
N GLU A 55 0.55 -8.98 -4.52
CA GLU A 55 0.16 -10.38 -4.78
C GLU A 55 -0.11 -10.64 -6.27
N ILE A 56 -0.60 -9.65 -7.03
CA ILE A 56 -0.74 -9.75 -8.49
C ILE A 56 0.64 -9.78 -9.18
N PHE A 57 1.63 -9.05 -8.66
CA PHE A 57 2.98 -9.00 -9.23
C PHE A 57 3.91 -10.13 -8.77
N GLU A 58 3.63 -10.75 -7.63
CA GLU A 58 4.27 -11.97 -7.15
C GLU A 58 3.17 -13.00 -6.94
N PRO A 59 2.70 -13.66 -8.02
CA PRO A 59 1.88 -14.85 -7.86
C PRO A 59 2.78 -15.88 -7.18
N ASN A 60 2.69 -15.90 -5.85
CA ASN A 60 2.84 -17.08 -5.03
C ASN A 60 3.99 -18.01 -5.45
N GLN A 61 5.16 -17.82 -4.84
CA GLN A 61 6.09 -18.94 -4.66
C GLN A 61 5.49 -19.86 -3.58
N GLU A 62 4.40 -20.55 -3.90
CA GLU A 62 4.09 -21.83 -3.23
C GLU A 62 4.92 -22.90 -3.95
N SER A 63 6.02 -23.31 -3.33
CA SER A 63 6.66 -24.61 -3.52
C SER A 63 7.52 -24.94 -2.31
#